data_AF-A0A0C9XKC7-F1
#
_entry.id   AF-A0A0C9XKC7-F1
#
_cell.length_a   1.000
_cell.length_b   1.000
_cell.length_c   1.000
_cell.angle_alpha   90.00
_cell.angle_beta   90.00
_cell.angle_gamma   90.00
#
_symmetry.space_group_name_H-M   'P 1'
#
loop_
_entity.id
_entity.type
_entity.pdbx_description
1 polymer ?
#
loop_
_entity_poly.entity_id
_entity_poly.type
_entity_poly.pdbx_seq_one_letter_code
_entity_poly.pdbx_strand_id
1 'polypeptide(L)' 'LPQTLISHGLFPTAPSQPRMAMSVELLSFYHALFERSCDAITALAATLSTYYGRRGFHVTNQQV' A
#
# COMPACT_ATOMS: atom_id res chain seq x y z
N LEU A 1 -27.55 24.83 -11.71
CA LEU A 1 -26.89 24.39 -12.96
C LEU A 1 -25.51 23.78 -12.70
N PRO A 2 -24.53 24.46 -12.06
CA PRO A 2 -23.19 23.89 -11.84
C PRO A 2 -23.18 22.66 -10.91
N GLN A 3 -23.96 22.69 -9.83
CA GLN A 3 -23.97 21.62 -8.82
C GLN A 3 -24.55 20.29 -9.34
N THR A 4 -25.53 20.33 -10.24
CA THR A 4 -26.14 19.15 -10.85
C THR A 4 -25.14 18.39 -11.72
N LEU A 5 -24.31 19.10 -12.47
CA LEU A 5 -23.29 18.48 -13.34
C LEU A 5 -22.19 17.80 -12.52
N ILE A 6 -21.85 18.37 -11.36
CA ILE A 6 -20.89 17.82 -10.40
C ILE A 6 -21.41 16.55 -9.75
N SER A 7 -22.67 16.54 -9.29
CA SER A 7 -23.28 15.34 -8.67
C SER A 7 -23.39 14.16 -9.63
N HIS A 8 -23.45 14.42 -10.94
CA HIS A 8 -23.48 13.38 -11.98
C HIS A 8 -22.09 12.96 -12.47
N GLY A 9 -21.00 13.44 -11.87
CA GLY A 9 -19.64 13.05 -12.25
C GLY A 9 -19.21 13.54 -13.64
N LEU A 10 -19.95 14.50 -14.22
CA LEU A 10 -19.70 15.03 -15.57
C LEU A 10 -18.57 16.08 -15.58
N PHE A 11 -18.11 16.49 -14.41
CA PHE A 11 -16.88 17.25 -14.22
C PHE A 11 -16.03 16.55 -13.16
N PRO A 12 -14.71 16.40 -13.37
CA PRO A 12 -13.81 15.94 -12.33
C PRO A 12 -13.72 17.04 -11.27
N THR A 13 -14.67 17.09 -10.34
CA THR A 13 -14.50 17.89 -9.14
C THR A 13 -13.48 17.20 -8.26
N ALA A 14 -12.45 17.96 -7.88
CA ALA A 14 -11.60 17.61 -6.76
C ALA A 14 -12.46 17.10 -5.59
N PRO A 15 -11.99 16.09 -4.83
CA PRO A 15 -12.77 15.47 -3.77
C PRO A 15 -13.39 16.53 -2.87
N SER A 16 -14.66 16.33 -2.50
CA SER A 16 -15.47 17.25 -1.68
C SER A 16 -14.84 17.59 -0.32
N GLN A 17 -13.82 16.84 0.09
CA GLN A 17 -12.88 17.20 1.16
C GLN A 17 -11.44 17.01 0.67
N PRO A 18 -10.73 18.06 0.22
CA PRO A 18 -9.32 17.99 -0.14
C PRO A 18 -8.42 18.04 1.12
N ARG A 19 -8.79 17.34 2.20
CA ARG A 19 -8.15 17.52 3.52
C ARG A 19 -6.83 16.78 3.69
N MET A 20 -6.38 16.03 2.69
CA MET A 20 -5.06 15.40 2.73
C MET A 20 -4.30 15.72 1.46
N ALA A 21 -3.58 16.84 1.50
CA ALA A 21 -2.47 17.05 0.58
C ALA A 21 -1.36 16.06 0.98
N MET A 22 -1.11 15.06 0.14
CA MET A 22 0.06 14.20 0.27
C MET A 22 1.17 14.75 -0.63
N SER A 23 2.39 14.82 -0.11
CA SER A 23 3.54 15.22 -0.92
C SER A 23 3.82 14.16 -1.99
N VAL A 24 3.83 14.57 -3.26
CA VAL A 24 4.17 13.70 -4.39
C VAL A 24 5.62 13.21 -4.28
N GLU A 25 6.51 14.05 -3.74
CA GLU A 25 7.91 13.69 -3.48
C GLU A 25 8.01 12.61 -2.41
N LEU A 26 7.20 12.71 -1.35
CA LEU A 26 7.13 11.68 -0.31
C LEU A 26 6.66 10.34 -0.86
N LEU A 27 5.63 10.36 -1.73
CA LEU A 27 5.13 9.15 -2.37
C LEU A 27 6.19 8.51 -3.29
N SER A 28 6.92 9.34 -4.03
CA SER A 28 8.00 8.89 -4.92
C SER A 28 9.16 8.28 -4.13
N PHE A 29 9.53 8.90 -3.01
CA PHE A 29 10.52 8.35 -2.08
C PHE A 29 10.05 7.02 -1.50
N TYR A 30 8.80 6.94 -1.02
CA TYR A 30 8.24 5.71 -0.46
C TYR A 30 8.24 4.57 -1.48
N HIS A 31 7.87 4.86 -2.74
CA HIS A 31 7.93 3.89 -3.82
C HIS A 31 9.35 3.35 -4.03
N ALA A 32 10.35 4.23 -4.17
CA ALA A 32 11.74 3.81 -4.35
C ALA A 32 12.29 3.03 -3.13
N LEU A 33 11.89 3.42 -1.92
CA LEU A 33 12.23 2.71 -0.70
C LEU A 33 11.63 1.30 -0.68
N PHE A 34 10.35 1.17 -1.04
CA PHE A 34 9.66 -0.11 -1.10
C PHE A 34 10.26 -1.04 -2.14
N GLU A 35 10.55 -0.53 -3.33
CA GLU A 35 11.18 -1.33 -4.40
C GLU A 35 12.51 -1.94 -3.94
N ARG A 36 13.30 -1.22 -3.13
CA ARG A 36 14.59 -1.71 -2.61
C ARG A 36 14.48 -2.57 -1.35
N SER A 37 13.45 -2.36 -0.53
CA SER A 37 13.29 -3.07 0.76
C SER A 37 12.40 -4.30 0.67
N CYS A 38 11.53 -4.40 -0.35
CA CYS A 38 10.60 -5.51 -0.53
C CYS A 38 11.34 -6.85 -0.61
N ASP A 39 12.44 -6.91 -1.35
CA ASP A 39 13.25 -8.14 -1.48
C ASP A 39 13.84 -8.57 -0.14
N ALA A 40 14.32 -7.61 0.66
CA ALA A 40 14.87 -7.88 1.99
C ALA A 40 13.79 -8.36 2.98
N ILE A 41 12.62 -7.73 2.97
CA ILE A 41 11.48 -8.12 3.82
C ILE A 41 10.96 -9.50 3.42
N THR A 42 10.84 -9.76 2.12
CA THR A 42 10.43 -11.07 1.57
C THR A 42 11.41 -12.16 1.95
N ALA A 43 12.72 -11.91 1.79
CA ALA A 43 13.77 -12.85 2.17
C ALA A 43 13.76 -13.14 3.68
N LEU A 44 13.56 -12.11 4.50
CA LEU A 44 13.44 -12.26 5.96
C LEU A 44 12.22 -13.10 6.32
N ALA A 45 11.05 -12.83 5.73
CA ALA A 45 9.83 -13.60 5.96
C ALA A 45 10.01 -15.08 5.59
N ALA A 46 10.60 -15.37 4.43
CA ALA A 46 10.90 -16.73 3.99
C ALA A 46 11.89 -17.44 4.94
N THR A 47 12.91 -16.71 5.40
CA THR A 47 13.89 -17.23 6.37
C THR A 47 13.22 -17.58 7.70
N LEU A 48 12.37 -16.70 8.23
CA LEU A 48 11.64 -16.93 9.47
C LEU A 48 10.68 -18.13 9.33
N SER A 49 9.93 -18.21 8.24
CA SER A 49 9.04 -19.34 7.95
C SER A 49 9.80 -20.67 7.97
N THR A 50 10.96 -20.72 7.30
CA THR A 50 11.81 -21.93 7.27
C THR A 50 12.40 -22.23 8.66
N TYR A 51 12.91 -21.22 9.35
CA TYR A 51 13.56 -21.36 10.65
C TYR A 51 12.62 -21.86 11.74
N TYR A 52 11.38 -21.33 11.77
CA TYR A 52 10.34 -21.72 12.71
C TYR A 52 9.65 -23.04 12.29
N GLY A 53 9.48 -23.27 10.99
CA GLY A 53 8.96 -24.54 10.45
C GLY A 53 9.81 -25.73 10.87
N ARG A 54 11.15 -25.61 10.83
CA ARG A 54 12.07 -26.64 11.34
C ARG A 54 11.92 -26.94 12.83
N ARG A 55 11.29 -26.07 13.60
CA ARG A 55 11.04 -26.22 15.05
C ARG A 55 9.60 -26.64 15.36
N GLY A 56 8.79 -26.96 14.35
CA GLY A 56 7.41 -27.37 14.51
C GLY A 56 6.41 -26.22 14.66
N PHE A 57 6.83 -24.98 14.43
CA PHE A 57 5.93 -23.82 14.41
C PHE A 57 5.43 -23.58 12.98
N HIS A 58 4.12 -23.43 12.82
CA HIS A 58 3.47 -23.19 11.52
C HIS A 58 2.97 -21.74 11.41
N VAL A 59 3.06 -21.17 10.21
CA VAL A 59 2.49 -19.86 9.91
C VAL A 59 0.97 -20.00 9.86
N THR A 60 0.25 -19.27 10.71
CA THR A 60 -1.20 -19.41 10.90
C THR A 60 -2.06 -18.60 9.92
N ASN A 61 -1.45 -17.66 9.18
CA ASN A 61 -2.17 -16.74 8.28
C ASN A 61 -1.61 -16.77 6.86
N GLN A 62 -1.46 -17.96 6.27
CA GLN A 62 -1.30 -18.10 4.82
C GLN A 62 -2.66 -17.94 4.15
N GLN A 63 -3.18 -16.71 4.09
CA GLN A 63 -4.23 -16.40 3.13
C GLN A 63 -3.54 -15.97 1.83
N VAL A 64 -3.77 -16.78 0.79
CA VAL A 64 -3.31 -16.56 -0.60
C VAL A 64 -4.17 -15.49 -1.26
#